data_AF-A0A848WWZ6-F1
#
_entry.id   AF-A0A848WWZ6-F1
#
_cell.length_a   1.000
_cell.length_b   1.000
_cell.length_c   1.000
_cell.angle_alpha   90.00
_cell.angle_beta   90.00
_cell.angle_gamma   90.00
#
_symmetry.space_group_name_H-M   'P 1'
#
loop_
_entity.id
_entity.type
_entity.pdbx_description
1 polymer ?
#
loop_
_entity_poly.entity_id
_entity_poly.type
_entity_poly.pdbx_seq_one_letter_code
_entity_poly.pdbx_strand_id
1 'polypeptide(L)'
;MNDEEPKRELAERKWLRHETPPWVDRDSVFFLTICVQDRDSSSLVDPRRGERILEAARHYHDTRRWWMNLILLMPDHVHCLVQFPDSDGTGNASMKKTVANWKRYLAANESIVWQKGFFDHRIRNSKSLRDKAHYIRQNPVRAELVARPEDWPYSGGAWDGW
;
A
#
# COMPACT_ATOMS: atom_id res chain seq x y z
N MET A 1 -0.35 -29.93 -45.67
CA MET A 1 0.79 -29.73 -44.74
C MET A 1 1.27 -28.30 -44.89
N ASN A 2 0.86 -27.47 -43.93
CA ASN A 2 1.53 -26.32 -43.33
C ASN A 2 0.44 -25.33 -42.89
N ASP A 3 -0.20 -25.67 -41.78
CA ASP A 3 -1.03 -24.75 -41.01
C ASP A 3 -0.08 -23.83 -40.23
N GLU A 4 0.13 -22.60 -40.69
CA GLU A 4 0.77 -21.56 -39.89
C GLU A 4 -0.27 -20.96 -38.94
N GLU A 5 -0.17 -21.29 -37.65
CA GLU A 5 -0.91 -20.60 -36.59
C GLU A 5 -0.61 -19.09 -36.60
N PRO A 6 -1.63 -18.23 -36.46
CA PRO A 6 -1.39 -16.79 -36.36
C PRO A 6 -0.65 -16.47 -35.05
N LYS A 7 0.51 -15.80 -35.19
CA LYS A 7 1.25 -15.25 -34.05
C LYS A 7 0.33 -14.35 -33.23
N ARG A 8 0.02 -14.78 -32.01
CA ARG A 8 -0.67 -13.95 -31.01
C ARG A 8 0.16 -12.68 -30.81
N GLU A 9 -0.42 -11.53 -31.15
CA GLU A 9 0.09 -10.22 -30.75
C GLU A 9 0.14 -10.21 -29.21
N LEU A 10 1.35 -10.32 -28.68
CA LEU A 10 1.62 -10.11 -27.28
C LEU A 10 1.33 -8.63 -27.01
N ALA A 11 0.25 -8.36 -26.27
CA ALA A 11 -0.08 -7.03 -25.80
C ALA A 11 1.19 -6.31 -25.33
N GLU A 12 1.42 -5.12 -25.86
CA GLU A 12 2.59 -4.32 -25.53
C GLU A 12 2.77 -4.26 -24.02
N ARG A 13 3.93 -4.69 -23.54
CA ARG A 13 4.29 -4.55 -22.12
C ARG A 13 4.27 -3.06 -21.79
N LYS A 14 3.20 -2.60 -21.13
CA LYS A 14 3.15 -1.28 -20.50
C LYS A 14 4.31 -1.18 -19.52
N TRP A 15 5.36 -0.47 -19.93
CA TRP A 15 6.46 -0.12 -19.06
C TRP A 15 5.91 0.82 -17.99
N LEU A 16 5.74 0.32 -16.77
CA LEU A 16 5.47 1.15 -15.59
C LEU A 16 6.75 1.94 -15.25
N ARG A 17 7.02 2.99 -16.01
CA ARG A 17 8.03 4.00 -15.65
C ARG A 17 7.43 4.87 -14.55
N HIS A 18 7.56 4.42 -13.31
CA HIS A 18 7.51 5.30 -12.14
C HIS A 18 8.94 5.74 -11.85
N GLU A 19 9.30 6.96 -12.19
CA GLU A 19 10.55 7.52 -11.71
C GLU A 19 10.40 7.77 -10.21
N THR A 20 10.88 6.83 -9.41
CA THR A 20 10.99 7.01 -7.96
C THR A 20 11.61 8.39 -7.68
N PRO A 21 10.98 9.24 -6.87
CA PRO A 21 11.51 10.58 -6.67
C PRO A 21 12.93 10.54 -6.10
N PRO A 22 13.79 11.53 -6.42
CA PRO A 22 15.18 11.54 -5.95
C PRO A 22 15.33 11.67 -4.43
N TRP A 23 14.25 12.03 -3.72
CA TRP A 23 14.22 12.21 -2.27
C TRP A 23 13.90 10.93 -1.46
N VAL A 24 13.69 9.80 -2.14
CA VAL A 24 13.55 8.47 -1.52
C VAL A 24 14.61 7.52 -2.07
N ASP A 25 15.15 6.67 -1.21
CA ASP A 25 16.02 5.58 -1.66
C ASP A 25 15.21 4.62 -2.56
N ARG A 26 15.65 4.53 -3.83
CA ARG A 26 14.98 3.78 -4.89
C ARG A 26 14.89 2.29 -4.61
N ASP A 27 15.77 1.77 -3.75
CA ASP A 27 15.87 0.33 -3.45
C ASP A 27 15.28 -0.04 -2.08
N SER A 28 14.48 0.85 -1.47
CA SER A 28 13.93 0.67 -0.11
C SER A 28 12.39 0.64 -0.03
N VAL A 29 11.72 -0.11 -0.91
CA VAL A 29 10.27 -0.35 -0.72
C VAL A 29 10.05 -1.30 0.44
N PHE A 30 9.17 -0.93 1.36
CA PHE A 30 8.73 -1.77 2.47
C PHE A 30 7.27 -2.17 2.28
N PHE A 31 6.99 -3.46 2.48
CA PHE A 31 5.65 -3.96 2.73
C PHE A 31 5.36 -3.86 4.23
N LEU A 32 4.31 -3.12 4.59
CA LEU A 32 3.86 -2.99 5.97
C LEU A 32 2.50 -3.65 6.18
N THR A 33 2.28 -4.15 7.40
CA THR A 33 0.94 -4.50 7.90
C THR A 33 0.71 -3.81 9.25
N ILE A 34 -0.31 -2.96 9.30
CA ILE A 34 -0.64 -2.13 10.48
C ILE A 34 -2.02 -2.54 10.98
N CYS A 35 -2.09 -3.17 12.15
CA CYS A 35 -3.32 -3.76 12.68
C CYS A 35 -4.01 -2.87 13.73
N VAL A 36 -5.33 -2.94 13.80
CA VAL A 36 -6.11 -2.41 14.93
C VAL A 36 -5.97 -3.32 16.16
N GLN A 37 -6.06 -2.75 17.36
CA GLN A 37 -5.92 -3.47 18.63
C GLN A 37 -7.06 -4.47 18.85
N ASP A 38 -8.28 -4.04 18.56
CA ASP A 38 -9.49 -4.83 18.74
C ASP A 38 -10.21 -4.91 17.40
N ARG A 39 -10.28 -6.15 16.87
CA ARG A 39 -10.88 -6.45 15.56
C ARG A 39 -12.39 -6.19 15.53
N ASP A 40 -13.03 -6.17 16.70
CA ASP A 40 -14.49 -6.04 16.83
C ASP A 40 -14.92 -4.60 17.13
N SER A 41 -13.97 -3.71 17.50
CA SER A 41 -14.30 -2.39 18.04
C SER A 41 -14.67 -1.34 16.99
N SER A 42 -14.15 -1.43 15.76
CA SER A 42 -14.42 -0.46 14.69
C SER A 42 -13.73 -0.85 13.38
N SER A 43 -14.53 -1.20 12.37
CA SER A 43 -14.04 -1.49 11.01
C SER A 43 -13.35 -0.28 10.38
N LEU A 44 -12.17 -0.49 9.79
CA LEU A 44 -11.45 0.53 9.00
C LEU A 44 -12.15 0.85 7.68
N VAL A 45 -13.10 0.01 7.24
CA VAL A 45 -13.76 0.08 5.93
C VAL A 45 -15.20 0.61 6.03
N ASP A 46 -15.50 1.43 7.02
CA ASP A 46 -16.67 2.32 6.96
C ASP A 46 -16.45 3.41 5.89
N PRO A 47 -17.45 3.84 5.09
CA PRO A 47 -17.25 4.81 4.02
C PRO A 47 -16.53 6.09 4.46
N ARG A 48 -16.99 6.72 5.56
CA ARG A 48 -16.39 7.96 6.05
C ARG A 48 -14.99 7.67 6.60
N ARG A 49 -14.86 6.67 7.48
CA ARG A 49 -13.57 6.38 8.11
C ARG A 49 -12.51 5.96 7.08
N GLY A 50 -12.88 5.10 6.15
CA GLY A 50 -12.01 4.61 5.09
C GLY A 50 -11.48 5.75 4.22
N GLU A 51 -12.36 6.66 3.80
CA GLU A 51 -11.97 7.87 3.07
C GLU A 51 -10.95 8.70 3.86
N ARG A 52 -11.21 8.96 5.14
CA ARG A 52 -10.31 9.74 6.02
C ARG A 52 -8.94 9.09 6.19
N ILE A 53 -8.88 7.76 6.29
CA ILE A 53 -7.61 7.02 6.36
C ILE A 53 -6.83 7.19 5.05
N LEU A 54 -7.49 7.04 3.90
CA LEU A 54 -6.87 7.20 2.58
C LEU A 54 -6.44 8.65 2.32
N GLU A 55 -7.22 9.64 2.75
CA GLU A 55 -6.86 11.07 2.72
C GLU A 55 -5.61 11.35 3.54
N ALA A 56 -5.54 10.84 4.78
CA ALA A 56 -4.36 11.00 5.63
C ALA A 56 -3.13 10.35 5.00
N ALA A 57 -3.30 9.19 4.36
CA ALA A 57 -2.23 8.50 3.65
C ALA A 57 -1.73 9.28 2.43
N ARG A 58 -2.65 9.85 1.64
CA ARG A 58 -2.36 10.74 0.51
C ARG A 58 -1.66 12.02 0.97
N HIS A 59 -2.12 12.64 2.05
CA HIS A 59 -1.46 13.82 2.62
C HIS A 59 0.00 13.55 2.98
N TYR A 60 0.32 12.38 3.56
CA TYR A 60 1.70 11.99 3.85
C TYR A 60 2.52 11.76 2.59
N HIS A 61 1.91 11.31 1.49
CA HIS A 61 2.54 11.20 0.18
C HIS A 61 2.89 12.59 -0.36
N ASP A 62 1.90 13.48 -0.43
CA ASP A 62 2.03 14.82 -1.01
C ASP A 62 3.02 15.70 -0.22
N THR A 63 3.06 15.54 1.10
CA THR A 63 4.00 16.25 1.99
C THR A 63 5.36 15.56 2.15
N ARG A 64 5.65 14.54 1.33
CA ARG A 64 6.94 13.83 1.27
C ARG A 64 7.36 13.19 2.61
N ARG A 65 6.39 12.78 3.43
CA ARG A 65 6.63 12.03 4.67
C ARG A 65 6.88 10.54 4.39
N TRP A 66 6.28 10.04 3.33
CA TRP A 66 6.56 8.75 2.71
C TRP A 66 6.31 8.84 1.20
N TRP A 67 6.70 7.83 0.45
CA TRP A 67 6.28 7.63 -0.93
C TRP A 67 5.41 6.38 -1.01
N MET A 68 4.12 6.59 -1.19
CA MET A 68 3.10 5.53 -1.18
C MET A 68 2.90 4.92 -2.58
N ASN A 69 3.37 3.69 -2.77
CA ASN A 69 3.15 2.93 -4.01
C ASN A 69 1.77 2.27 -4.03
N LEU A 70 1.35 1.71 -2.89
CA LEU A 70 0.04 1.07 -2.70
C LEU A 70 -0.37 1.17 -1.23
N ILE A 71 -1.63 1.45 -0.96
CA ILE A 71 -2.31 1.26 0.32
C ILE A 71 -3.62 0.53 0.08
N LEU A 72 -3.95 -0.41 0.95
CA LEU A 72 -5.20 -1.15 0.93
C LEU A 72 -5.67 -1.37 2.37
N LEU A 73 -6.88 -0.93 2.66
CA LEU A 73 -7.53 -1.17 3.94
C LEU A 73 -8.28 -2.50 3.88
N MET A 74 -8.09 -3.30 4.92
CA MET A 74 -8.95 -4.42 5.29
C MET A 74 -9.72 -4.00 6.55
N PRO A 75 -10.81 -4.70 6.94
CA PRO A 75 -11.62 -4.29 8.09
C PRO A 75 -10.83 -4.06 9.39
N ASP A 76 -9.77 -4.83 9.63
CA ASP A 76 -8.99 -4.82 10.87
C ASP A 76 -7.50 -4.47 10.69
N HIS A 77 -7.04 -4.22 9.46
CA HIS A 77 -5.64 -3.86 9.22
C HIS A 77 -5.44 -3.09 7.91
N VAL A 78 -4.26 -2.50 7.78
CA VAL A 78 -3.81 -1.81 6.57
C VAL A 78 -2.59 -2.51 6.00
N HIS A 79 -2.64 -2.82 4.72
CA HIS A 79 -1.48 -3.23 3.93
C HIS A 79 -0.97 -2.04 3.13
N CYS A 80 0.34 -1.81 3.10
CA CYS A 80 0.91 -0.81 2.21
C CYS A 80 2.30 -1.18 1.68
N LEU A 81 2.59 -0.70 0.47
CA LEU A 81 3.91 -0.66 -0.14
C LEU A 81 4.37 0.79 -0.13
N VAL A 82 5.36 1.10 0.70
CA VAL A 82 5.78 2.47 0.99
C VAL A 82 7.30 2.58 1.05
N GLN A 83 7.83 3.74 0.68
CA GLN A 83 9.23 4.12 0.87
C GLN A 83 9.28 5.33 1.80
N PHE A 84 10.41 5.51 2.48
CA PHE A 84 10.59 6.59 3.45
C PHE A 84 11.77 7.46 3.05
N PRO A 85 11.72 8.79 3.29
CA PRO A 85 12.89 9.64 3.13
C PRO A 85 14.01 9.15 4.03
N ASP A 86 15.22 9.07 3.50
CA ASP A 86 16.40 8.69 4.26
C ASP A 86 17.01 9.92 4.95
N SER A 87 16.33 10.43 5.97
CA SER A 87 16.72 11.67 6.65
C SER A 87 17.94 11.52 7.57
N ASP A 88 18.38 10.29 7.87
CA ASP A 88 19.48 10.00 8.80
C ASP A 88 20.44 8.89 8.34
N GLY A 89 20.32 8.42 7.08
CA GLY A 89 21.18 7.37 6.51
C GLY A 89 20.82 5.94 6.92
N THR A 90 19.74 5.75 7.70
CA THR A 90 19.33 4.41 8.19
C THR A 90 17.99 3.92 7.63
N GLY A 91 17.17 4.80 7.02
CA GLY A 91 15.81 4.54 6.52
C GLY A 91 14.76 4.07 7.56
N ASN A 92 15.17 3.31 8.59
CA ASN A 92 14.31 2.59 9.52
C ASN A 92 13.78 3.49 10.66
N ALA A 93 14.60 4.43 11.12
CA ALA A 93 14.16 5.42 12.11
C ALA A 93 13.11 6.38 11.54
N SER A 94 13.27 6.79 10.27
CA SER A 94 12.27 7.54 9.50
C SER A 94 10.95 6.77 9.38
N MET A 95 11.01 5.48 9.01
CA MET A 95 9.82 4.61 8.91
C MET A 95 9.03 4.53 10.22
N LYS A 96 9.68 4.12 11.32
CA LYS A 96 8.99 3.94 12.61
C LYS A 96 8.33 5.22 13.11
N LYS A 97 9.02 6.36 12.97
CA LYS A 97 8.50 7.68 13.35
C LYS A 97 7.32 8.09 12.49
N THR A 98 7.41 7.91 11.17
CA THR A 98 6.34 8.26 10.23
C THR A 98 5.08 7.43 10.49
N VAL A 99 5.21 6.11 10.63
CA VAL A 99 4.08 5.23 10.93
C VAL A 99 3.46 5.55 12.29
N ALA A 100 4.29 5.78 13.33
CA ALA A 100 3.79 6.15 14.65
C ALA A 100 2.99 7.47 14.63
N ASN A 101 3.47 8.48 13.89
CA ASN A 101 2.77 9.75 13.76
C ASN A 101 1.45 9.60 13.00
N TRP A 102 1.44 8.83 11.90
CA TRP A 102 0.23 8.55 11.12
C TRP A 102 -0.84 7.84 11.97
N LYS A 103 -0.43 6.81 12.73
CA LYS A 103 -1.31 6.11 13.69
C LYS A 103 -1.86 7.06 14.76
N ARG A 104 -1.01 7.94 15.32
CA ARG A 104 -1.42 8.91 16.35
C ARG A 104 -2.45 9.90 15.79
N TYR A 105 -2.23 10.40 14.58
CA TYR A 105 -3.19 11.30 13.92
C TYR A 105 -4.56 10.63 13.75
N LEU A 106 -4.60 9.40 13.23
CA LEU A 106 -5.85 8.67 13.04
C LEU A 106 -6.52 8.23 14.34
N ALA A 107 -5.73 7.90 15.38
CA ALA A 107 -6.28 7.63 16.70
C ALA A 107 -7.00 8.86 17.28
N ALA A 108 -6.44 10.05 17.09
CA ALA A 108 -7.01 11.30 17.60
C ALA A 108 -8.23 11.77 16.80
N ASN A 109 -8.25 11.58 15.48
CA ASN A 109 -9.28 12.16 14.60
C ASN A 109 -10.38 11.15 14.20
N GLU A 110 -10.06 9.86 14.16
CA GLU A 110 -10.98 8.81 13.69
C GLU A 110 -11.24 7.73 14.76
N SER A 111 -10.75 7.96 15.99
CA SER A 111 -10.91 7.08 17.17
C SER A 111 -10.41 5.65 16.96
N ILE A 112 -9.40 5.46 16.10
CA ILE A 112 -8.85 4.14 15.80
C ILE A 112 -7.85 3.72 16.89
N VAL A 113 -8.10 2.57 17.51
CA VAL A 113 -7.17 1.98 18.47
C VAL A 113 -6.25 1.02 17.74
N TRP A 114 -4.97 1.39 17.62
CA TRP A 114 -3.98 0.58 16.90
C TRP A 114 -3.20 -0.36 17.83
N GLN A 115 -2.79 -1.53 17.31
CA GLN A 115 -1.80 -2.37 18.00
C GLN A 115 -0.47 -1.64 18.17
N LYS A 116 0.32 -2.01 19.19
CA LYS A 116 1.70 -1.50 19.31
C LYS A 116 2.57 -2.04 18.17
N GLY A 117 3.36 -1.18 17.55
CA GLY A 117 4.23 -1.56 16.43
C GLY A 117 3.48 -1.77 15.11
N PHE A 118 4.10 -2.52 14.20
CA PHE A 118 3.59 -2.96 12.90
C PHE A 118 4.54 -4.03 12.35
N PHE A 119 4.07 -4.84 11.40
CA PHE A 119 4.94 -5.74 10.63
C PHE A 119 5.57 -4.96 9.48
N ASP A 120 6.86 -5.19 9.21
CA ASP A 120 7.57 -4.65 8.06
C ASP A 120 8.42 -5.70 7.34
N HIS A 121 8.50 -5.58 6.02
CA HIS A 121 9.35 -6.43 5.18
C HIS A 121 9.91 -5.64 3.99
N ARG A 122 11.24 -5.56 3.89
CA ARG A 122 11.91 -4.89 2.76
C ARG A 122 11.81 -5.72 1.48
N ILE A 123 11.32 -5.08 0.42
CA ILE A 123 11.21 -5.65 -0.93
C ILE A 123 12.51 -5.35 -1.69
N ARG A 124 13.18 -6.41 -2.17
CA ARG A 124 14.56 -6.34 -2.70
C ARG A 124 14.67 -6.20 -4.22
N ASN A 125 13.59 -6.40 -4.97
CA ASN A 125 13.61 -6.28 -6.43
C ASN A 125 12.22 -5.99 -7.00
N SER A 126 12.18 -5.51 -8.24
CA SER A 126 10.96 -5.09 -8.93
C SER A 126 9.97 -6.23 -9.21
N LYS A 127 10.44 -7.47 -9.37
CA LYS A 127 9.57 -8.65 -9.54
C LYS A 127 8.81 -8.93 -8.24
N SER A 128 9.53 -9.04 -7.12
CA SER A 128 8.97 -9.21 -5.79
C SER A 128 7.98 -8.10 -5.44
N LEU A 129 8.27 -6.88 -5.89
CA LEU A 129 7.40 -5.73 -5.72
C LEU A 129 6.05 -5.88 -6.45
N ARG A 130 6.06 -6.27 -7.74
CA ARG A 130 4.82 -6.51 -8.50
C ARG A 130 4.02 -7.67 -7.94
N ASP A 131 4.69 -8.77 -7.62
CA ASP A 131 4.04 -9.96 -7.05
C ASP A 131 3.38 -9.62 -5.71
N LYS A 132 4.05 -8.80 -4.88
CA LYS A 132 3.49 -8.33 -3.61
C LYS A 132 2.31 -7.37 -3.81
N ALA A 133 2.39 -6.44 -4.76
CA ALA A 133 1.29 -5.55 -5.08
C ALA A 133 0.05 -6.30 -5.58
N HIS A 134 0.25 -7.30 -6.47
CA HIS A 134 -0.83 -8.19 -6.91
C HIS A 134 -1.42 -8.96 -5.74
N TYR A 135 -0.58 -9.55 -4.87
CA TYR A 135 -1.03 -10.22 -3.65
C TYR A 135 -1.90 -9.29 -2.80
N ILE A 136 -1.43 -8.08 -2.49
CA ILE A 136 -2.18 -7.10 -1.67
C ILE A 136 -3.55 -6.82 -2.28
N ARG A 137 -3.60 -6.50 -3.58
CA ARG A 137 -4.88 -6.22 -4.29
C ARG A 137 -5.85 -7.40 -4.28
N GLN A 138 -5.36 -8.63 -4.23
CA GLN A 138 -6.20 -9.83 -4.15
C GLN A 138 -6.71 -10.14 -2.73
N ASN A 139 -6.24 -9.44 -1.68
CA ASN A 139 -6.65 -9.76 -0.30
C ASN A 139 -8.16 -9.60 -0.06
N PRO A 140 -8.84 -8.55 -0.56
CA PRO A 140 -10.30 -8.43 -0.43
C PRO A 140 -11.07 -9.62 -1.02
N VAL A 141 -10.62 -10.12 -2.18
CA VAL A 141 -11.23 -11.30 -2.83
C VAL A 141 -10.97 -12.56 -2.03
N ARG A 142 -9.74 -12.76 -1.56
CA ARG A 142 -9.37 -13.91 -0.72
C ARG A 142 -10.08 -13.93 0.63
N ALA A 143 -10.51 -12.75 1.10
CA ALA A 143 -11.32 -12.58 2.30
C ALA A 143 -12.83 -12.57 2.02
N GLU A 144 -13.24 -12.86 0.78
CA GLU A 144 -14.64 -12.93 0.34
C GLU A 144 -15.43 -11.62 0.53
N LEU A 145 -14.73 -10.48 0.59
CA LEU A 145 -15.35 -9.16 0.76
C LEU A 145 -15.90 -8.60 -0.56
N VAL A 146 -15.30 -9.00 -1.68
CA VAL A 146 -15.70 -8.63 -3.05
C VAL A 146 -15.38 -9.78 -4.01
N ALA A 147 -16.11 -9.85 -5.13
CA ALA A 147 -15.86 -10.87 -6.17
C ALA A 147 -14.60 -10.58 -6.99
N ARG A 148 -14.29 -9.30 -7.20
CA ARG A 148 -13.14 -8.86 -7.99
C ARG A 148 -12.35 -7.80 -7.23
N PRO A 149 -11.01 -7.73 -7.42
CA PRO A 149 -10.19 -6.71 -6.76
C PRO A 149 -10.64 -5.28 -7.07
N GLU A 150 -11.10 -5.04 -8.31
CA GLU A 150 -11.55 -3.73 -8.80
C GLU A 150 -12.76 -3.19 -8.05
N ASP A 151 -13.55 -4.07 -7.44
CA ASP A 151 -14.76 -3.70 -6.69
C ASP A 151 -14.42 -3.21 -5.27
N TRP A 152 -13.15 -3.23 -4.85
CA TRP A 152 -12.72 -2.81 -3.52
C TRP A 152 -12.38 -1.31 -3.46
N PRO A 153 -13.24 -0.47 -2.83
CA PRO A 153 -13.04 0.98 -2.86
C PRO A 153 -11.98 1.47 -1.86
N TYR A 154 -11.58 0.64 -0.90
CA TYR A 154 -10.69 1.02 0.20
C TYR A 154 -9.22 0.83 -0.15
N SER A 155 -8.78 1.37 -1.28
CA SER A 155 -7.39 1.30 -1.75
C SER A 155 -6.96 2.58 -2.48
N GLY A 156 -5.65 2.74 -2.67
CA GLY A 156 -5.08 3.83 -3.48
C GLY A 156 -3.57 3.71 -3.63
N GLY A 157 -2.93 4.58 -4.40
CA GLY A 157 -1.47 4.63 -4.50
C GLY A 157 -1.00 5.39 -5.73
N ALA A 158 0.32 5.60 -5.84
CA ALA A 158 0.90 6.21 -7.03
C ALA A 158 0.74 5.36 -8.30
N TRP A 159 0.37 4.07 -8.15
CA TRP A 159 0.19 3.12 -9.26
C TRP A 159 -1.29 2.90 -9.55
N ASP A 160 -2.03 4.00 -9.71
CA ASP A 160 -3.42 3.98 -10.12
C ASP A 160 -3.47 3.61 -11.62
N GLY A 161 -3.53 2.30 -11.86
CA GLY A 161 -3.63 1.67 -13.17
C GLY A 161 -3.90 0.18 -12.96
N TRP A 162 -5.17 -0.19 -13.10
CA TRP A 162 -5.59 -1.58 -13.29
C TRP A 162 -5.05 -2.12 -14.61
#